data_AF-A0A927MVF1-F1
#
_entry.id   AF-A0A927MVF1-F1
#
_cell.length_a   1.000
_cell.length_b   1.000
_cell.length_c   1.000
_cell.angle_alpha   90.00
_cell.angle_beta   90.00
_cell.angle_gamma   90.00
#
_symmetry.space_group_name_H-M   'P 1'
#
loop_
_entity.id
_entity.type
_entity.pdbx_description
1 polymer ?
#
loop_
_entity_poly.entity_id
_entity_poly.type
_entity_poly.pdbx_seq_one_letter_code
_entity_poly.pdbx_strand_id
1 'polypeptide(L)'
;MPTPLTRRTLLAGVPAVGLAIALPGVAQAADVTYGLFRVVRRLAGEPSRPEITLPEGYDIVPGATYSVASRAEFYTVVRGPKNTDGIEVQVGWPNTYVEAVIHQELRPEIRRDRLDRYAFTFTLPMTQPSVDANQPTLQVWSFPDDSPGMNFRIEHNDPDRVAGPFTSVAWPTGEVRSVVHQLIASHAILMDSGMVEVAAAKGHRFVLMGFETNNTLHNDNPPHWHISYNSGPDFNAKTHNPHLWLDTDGRTFYNGMDVTGMGRLKYYVGDPAPIYDFIGTANGGRGNLVITMTLREDGGIDFLSPQGRSYAIAAGRDGTLLKEVTALRAGEPWLRIATHDDVRLGRLDVSIEGLQDTADTRSFTFEYDRLTGVLKTNPL
;
A
#
# COMPACT_ATOMS: atom_id res chain seq x y z
N MET A 1 -65.69 31.48 -5.16
CA MET A 1 -65.60 31.94 -3.77
C MET A 1 -64.13 32.03 -3.37
N PRO A 2 -63.57 33.22 -3.17
CA PRO A 2 -62.27 33.38 -2.50
C PRO A 2 -62.34 34.35 -1.30
N THR A 3 -61.26 34.39 -0.51
CA THR A 3 -60.92 35.39 0.55
C THR A 3 -61.84 35.48 1.79
N PRO A 4 -61.41 36.15 2.89
CA PRO A 4 -60.05 36.56 3.32
C PRO A 4 -59.75 36.13 4.79
N LEU A 5 -58.58 36.34 5.42
CA LEU A 5 -58.02 37.57 6.05
C LEU A 5 -56.81 37.14 6.93
N THR A 6 -55.81 37.91 7.38
CA THR A 6 -54.99 39.06 6.85
C THR A 6 -53.91 39.42 7.91
N ARG A 7 -52.79 40.06 7.50
CA ARG A 7 -52.02 41.15 8.20
C ARG A 7 -51.68 40.96 9.72
N ARG A 8 -50.44 41.08 10.23
CA ARG A 8 -49.53 42.28 10.37
C ARG A 8 -48.74 42.07 11.70
N THR A 9 -47.65 42.74 12.10
CA THR A 9 -46.66 43.72 11.55
C THR A 9 -45.29 43.43 12.21
N LEU A 10 -44.20 44.06 11.77
CA LEU A 10 -43.00 44.24 12.63
C LEU A 10 -43.32 45.06 13.89
N LEU A 11 -42.55 44.85 14.97
CA LEU A 11 -42.04 45.91 15.85
C LEU A 11 -40.72 45.45 16.49
N ALA A 12 -39.84 46.40 16.84
CA ALA A 12 -38.49 46.15 17.36
C ALA A 12 -38.39 46.51 18.86
N GLY A 13 -37.39 45.97 19.57
CA GLY A 13 -36.91 46.58 20.83
C GLY A 13 -36.44 45.64 21.95
N VAL A 14 -35.12 45.41 22.03
CA VAL A 14 -34.19 45.42 23.21
C VAL A 14 -34.76 45.32 24.66
N PRO A 15 -33.99 44.81 25.66
CA PRO A 15 -33.28 43.52 25.76
C PRO A 15 -33.77 42.68 26.96
N ALA A 16 -33.60 41.36 26.91
CA ALA A 16 -33.57 40.54 28.12
C ALA A 16 -32.12 40.25 28.50
N VAL A 17 -31.65 40.77 29.64
CA VAL A 17 -30.37 40.38 30.24
C VAL A 17 -30.52 38.97 30.78
N GLY A 18 -30.34 37.99 29.89
CA GLY A 18 -30.24 36.58 30.24
C GLY A 18 -28.91 36.35 30.95
N LEU A 19 -28.97 36.11 32.26
CA LEU A 19 -27.81 35.75 33.08
C LEU A 19 -27.19 34.47 32.50
N ALA A 20 -26.10 34.60 31.75
CA ALA A 20 -25.36 33.46 31.24
C ALA A 20 -24.69 32.76 32.43
N ILE A 21 -25.37 31.74 32.97
CA ILE A 21 -24.75 30.79 33.88
C ILE A 21 -23.65 30.11 33.07
N ALA A 22 -22.40 30.50 33.33
CA ALA A 22 -21.23 29.83 32.81
C ALA A 22 -21.23 28.42 33.41
N LEU A 23 -21.79 27.47 32.67
CA LEU A 23 -21.58 26.05 32.94
C LEU A 23 -20.06 25.81 32.95
N PRO A 24 -19.52 25.09 33.95
CA PRO A 24 -18.10 24.73 33.95
C PRO A 24 -17.81 24.01 32.64
N GLY A 25 -16.70 24.40 32.00
CA GLY A 25 -16.43 24.05 30.61
C GLY A 25 -16.66 22.57 30.35
N VAL A 26 -17.51 22.28 29.36
CA VAL A 26 -17.58 20.93 28.79
C VAL A 26 -16.18 20.62 28.32
N ALA A 27 -15.48 19.74 29.03
CA ALA A 27 -14.14 19.34 28.67
C ALA A 27 -14.21 18.80 27.25
N GLN A 28 -13.65 19.56 26.30
CA GLN A 28 -13.59 19.16 24.91
C GLN A 28 -12.80 17.85 24.90
N ALA A 29 -13.47 16.75 24.55
CA ALA A 29 -12.86 15.44 24.59
C ALA A 29 -11.57 15.50 23.78
N ALA A 30 -10.43 15.24 24.44
CA ALA A 30 -9.14 15.35 23.80
C ALA A 30 -9.13 14.43 22.57
N ASP A 31 -8.74 14.95 21.41
CA ASP A 31 -8.76 14.21 20.16
C ASP A 31 -7.98 12.90 20.34
N VAL A 32 -8.69 11.78 20.21
CA VAL A 32 -8.09 10.44 20.32
C VAL A 32 -7.22 10.23 19.10
N THR A 33 -5.94 10.00 19.35
CA THR A 33 -4.94 9.69 18.33
C THR A 33 -4.43 8.27 18.52
N TYR A 34 -3.76 7.78 17.48
CA TYR A 34 -3.21 6.45 17.42
C TYR A 34 -1.69 6.50 17.20
N GLY A 35 -1.04 5.45 17.68
CA GLY A 35 0.36 5.16 17.39
C GLY A 35 0.54 3.65 17.33
N LEU A 36 1.05 3.14 16.22
CA LEU A 36 1.39 1.72 16.06
C LEU A 36 2.90 1.58 16.23
N PHE A 37 3.34 0.53 16.91
CA PHE A 37 4.74 0.13 16.89
C PHE A 37 4.89 -1.37 16.66
N ARG A 38 6.03 -1.72 16.09
CA ARG A 38 6.41 -3.10 15.78
C ARG A 38 7.76 -3.41 16.39
N VAL A 39 7.79 -4.40 17.26
CA VAL A 39 8.99 -4.91 17.93
C VAL A 39 9.53 -6.09 17.11
N VAL A 40 10.76 -5.96 16.62
CA VAL A 40 11.40 -6.92 15.73
C VAL A 40 12.42 -7.75 16.49
N ARG A 41 12.30 -9.07 16.42
CA ARG A 41 13.28 -10.00 16.99
C ARG A 41 14.57 -10.00 16.16
N ARG A 42 15.71 -10.18 16.83
CA ARG A 42 17.00 -10.41 16.19
C ARG A 42 17.08 -11.75 15.44
N LEU A 43 16.30 -12.74 15.87
CA LEU A 43 16.17 -14.05 15.25
C LEU A 43 14.69 -14.44 15.27
N ALA A 44 14.21 -14.98 14.17
CA ALA A 44 12.85 -15.54 14.11
C ALA A 44 12.74 -16.78 15.01
N GLY A 45 11.54 -16.99 15.55
CA GLY A 45 11.22 -18.12 16.42
C GLY A 45 9.73 -18.38 16.46
N GLU A 46 9.23 -19.07 17.49
CA GLU A 46 7.79 -19.28 17.63
C GLU A 46 7.04 -17.97 17.92
N PRO A 47 5.88 -17.70 17.28
CA PRO A 47 5.07 -16.53 17.56
C PRO A 47 4.71 -16.42 19.05
N SER A 48 5.03 -15.28 19.65
CA SER A 48 4.78 -14.99 21.06
C SER A 48 4.57 -13.48 21.25
N ARG A 49 4.01 -13.08 22.37
CA ARG A 49 3.72 -11.67 22.67
C ARG A 49 4.67 -11.16 23.77
N PRO A 50 5.19 -9.93 23.67
CA PRO A 50 5.82 -9.27 24.81
C PRO A 50 4.78 -8.80 25.82
N GLU A 51 5.23 -8.55 27.05
CA GLU A 51 4.53 -7.73 28.02
C GLU A 51 4.78 -6.25 27.69
N ILE A 52 3.73 -5.44 27.71
CA ILE A 52 3.78 -4.02 27.34
C ILE A 52 3.12 -3.21 28.46
N THR A 53 3.80 -2.17 28.91
CA THR A 53 3.23 -1.17 29.84
C THR A 53 3.22 0.20 29.18
N LEU A 54 2.07 0.85 29.27
CA LEU A 54 1.79 2.19 28.74
C LEU A 54 1.57 3.17 29.91
N PRO A 55 1.80 4.48 29.72
CA PRO A 55 1.42 5.48 30.70
C PRO A 55 -0.10 5.59 30.90
N GLU A 56 -0.51 6.18 32.02
CA GLU A 56 -1.92 6.46 32.28
C GLU A 56 -2.57 7.28 31.15
N GLY A 57 -3.80 6.89 30.76
CA GLY A 57 -4.54 7.51 29.66
C GLY A 57 -4.29 6.91 28.27
N TYR A 58 -3.43 5.89 28.16
CA TYR A 58 -3.15 5.20 26.89
C TYR A 58 -3.48 3.71 26.98
N ASP A 59 -4.18 3.19 25.97
CA ASP A 59 -4.62 1.79 25.88
C ASP A 59 -4.08 1.12 24.61
N ILE A 60 -3.88 -0.19 24.66
CA ILE A 60 -3.82 -1.02 23.45
C ILE A 60 -5.22 -1.10 22.83
N VAL A 61 -5.33 -0.91 21.51
CA VAL A 61 -6.60 -1.07 20.78
C VAL A 61 -7.02 -2.55 20.80
N PRO A 62 -8.22 -2.90 21.31
CA PRO A 62 -8.62 -4.29 21.44
C PRO A 62 -8.98 -4.91 20.08
N GLY A 63 -8.39 -6.05 19.77
CA GLY A 63 -8.75 -6.86 18.60
C GLY A 63 -7.58 -7.69 18.07
N ALA A 64 -7.87 -8.86 17.48
CA ALA A 64 -6.85 -9.72 16.90
C ALA A 64 -6.06 -9.02 15.77
N THR A 65 -6.74 -8.15 15.01
CA THR A 65 -6.16 -7.32 13.93
C THR A 65 -5.12 -6.31 14.42
N TYR A 66 -5.21 -5.86 15.67
CA TYR A 66 -4.44 -4.73 16.21
C TYR A 66 -3.34 -5.12 17.19
N SER A 67 -3.16 -6.42 17.47
CA SER A 67 -2.09 -6.97 18.31
C SER A 67 -1.71 -8.37 17.81
N VAL A 68 -0.70 -8.46 16.95
CA VAL A 68 -0.34 -9.68 16.21
C VAL A 68 1.11 -10.07 16.50
N ALA A 69 1.34 -11.36 16.64
CA ALA A 69 2.67 -11.97 16.71
C ALA A 69 2.90 -12.81 15.44
N SER A 70 4.04 -12.61 14.80
CA SER A 70 4.60 -13.48 13.77
C SER A 70 5.88 -14.15 14.29
N ARG A 71 6.60 -14.86 13.42
CA ARG A 71 7.85 -15.54 13.80
C ARG A 71 8.98 -14.53 14.04
N ALA A 72 9.03 -13.45 13.26
CA ALA A 72 10.06 -12.41 13.36
C ALA A 72 9.66 -11.19 14.21
N GLU A 73 8.37 -10.90 14.42
CA GLU A 73 7.94 -9.61 14.98
C GLU A 73 6.64 -9.70 15.78
N PHE A 74 6.41 -8.71 16.64
CA PHE A 74 5.11 -8.42 17.25
C PHE A 74 4.79 -6.96 17.01
N TYR A 75 3.54 -6.64 16.67
CA TYR A 75 3.08 -5.26 16.61
C TYR A 75 1.81 -5.05 17.40
N THR A 76 1.61 -3.81 17.85
CA THR A 76 0.35 -3.37 18.44
C THR A 76 0.01 -1.93 18.10
N VAL A 77 -1.29 -1.63 18.09
CA VAL A 77 -1.81 -0.26 18.00
C VAL A 77 -2.13 0.24 19.41
N VAL A 78 -1.65 1.44 19.72
CA VAL A 78 -1.99 2.21 20.92
C VAL A 78 -2.97 3.32 20.54
N ARG A 79 -3.90 3.65 21.45
CA ARG A 79 -4.78 4.82 21.38
C ARG A 79 -4.64 5.67 22.65
N GLY A 80 -4.84 6.97 22.52
CA GLY A 80 -4.87 7.89 23.67
C GLY A 80 -4.89 9.36 23.23
N PRO A 81 -4.70 10.31 24.17
CA PRO A 81 -4.54 11.72 23.87
C PRO A 81 -3.42 11.98 22.86
N LYS A 82 -3.56 13.02 22.04
CA LYS A 82 -2.48 13.49 21.17
C LYS A 82 -1.24 13.87 21.98
N ASN A 83 -0.09 13.31 21.59
CA ASN A 83 1.21 13.65 22.15
C ASN A 83 2.29 13.58 21.04
N THR A 84 2.77 14.75 20.62
CA THR A 84 3.78 14.91 19.57
C THR A 84 5.18 14.53 20.02
N ASP A 85 5.49 14.76 21.30
CA ASP A 85 6.78 14.44 21.91
C ASP A 85 6.88 12.93 22.23
N GLY A 86 5.72 12.28 22.26
CA GLY A 86 5.53 10.84 22.37
C GLY A 86 5.40 10.35 23.81
N ILE A 87 4.93 9.11 23.94
CA ILE A 87 4.84 8.40 25.22
C ILE A 87 6.03 7.47 25.40
N GLU A 88 6.48 7.27 26.63
CA GLU A 88 7.40 6.17 26.92
C GLU A 88 6.63 4.85 27.00
N VAL A 89 6.96 3.92 26.11
CA VAL A 89 6.44 2.56 26.12
C VAL A 89 7.50 1.66 26.73
N GLN A 90 7.11 0.84 27.72
CA GLN A 90 7.98 -0.17 28.32
C GLN A 90 7.60 -1.55 27.78
N VAL A 91 8.60 -2.35 27.42
CA VAL A 91 8.42 -3.68 26.81
C VAL A 91 9.34 -4.68 27.49
N GLY A 92 8.77 -5.79 27.98
CA GLY A 92 9.49 -6.97 28.42
C GLY A 92 9.19 -8.15 27.50
N TRP A 93 10.21 -8.78 26.91
CA TRP A 93 10.01 -9.95 26.06
C TRP A 93 10.88 -11.14 26.50
N PRO A 94 10.40 -11.95 27.48
CA PRO A 94 11.18 -13.04 28.06
C PRO A 94 11.83 -13.93 27.01
N ASN A 95 13.12 -14.21 27.22
CA ASN A 95 13.98 -15.02 26.36
C ASN A 95 14.15 -14.51 24.90
N THR A 96 13.65 -13.32 24.55
CA THR A 96 13.65 -12.80 23.17
C THR A 96 14.54 -11.56 23.04
N TYR A 97 15.63 -11.68 22.27
CA TYR A 97 16.45 -10.53 21.92
C TYR A 97 15.78 -9.70 20.82
N VAL A 98 15.32 -8.50 21.18
CA VAL A 98 14.83 -7.49 20.23
C VAL A 98 16.01 -6.81 19.54
N GLU A 99 15.90 -6.64 18.22
CA GLU A 99 16.86 -5.90 17.38
C GLU A 99 16.44 -4.44 17.21
N ALA A 100 15.17 -4.21 16.86
CA ALA A 100 14.65 -2.90 16.51
C ALA A 100 13.19 -2.73 16.97
N VAL A 101 12.77 -1.48 17.14
CA VAL A 101 11.38 -1.06 17.13
C VAL A 101 11.17 -0.23 15.86
N ILE A 102 10.03 -0.40 15.20
CA ILE A 102 9.59 0.38 14.04
C ILE A 102 8.33 1.16 14.40
N HIS A 103 8.27 2.43 14.02
CA HIS A 103 7.07 3.27 14.03
C HIS A 103 7.06 4.10 12.76
N GLN A 104 6.01 3.99 11.94
CA GLN A 104 6.03 4.44 10.54
C GLN A 104 7.31 3.91 9.86
N GLU A 105 7.99 4.73 9.07
CA GLU A 105 9.26 4.39 8.40
C GLU A 105 10.50 4.64 9.30
N LEU A 106 10.30 4.94 10.59
CA LEU A 106 11.36 5.26 11.55
C LEU A 106 11.72 4.09 12.45
N ARG A 107 12.95 4.13 12.98
CA ARG A 107 13.49 3.23 14.01
C ARG A 107 13.66 3.98 15.35
N PRO A 108 12.64 4.05 16.23
CA PRO A 108 12.79 4.62 17.57
C PRO A 108 13.97 4.03 18.35
N GLU A 109 14.67 4.88 19.10
CA GLU A 109 15.81 4.44 19.92
C GLU A 109 15.36 3.51 21.05
N ILE A 110 16.01 2.34 21.14
CA ILE A 110 15.78 1.35 22.21
C ILE A 110 16.69 1.66 23.40
N ARG A 111 16.10 2.06 24.51
CA ARG A 111 16.75 2.25 25.81
C ARG A 111 16.63 0.97 26.63
N ARG A 112 17.66 0.12 26.58
CA ARG A 112 17.64 -1.18 27.30
C ARG A 112 17.74 -1.01 28.81
N ASP A 113 17.03 -1.86 29.55
CA ASP A 113 17.28 -2.02 30.98
C ASP A 113 18.68 -2.66 31.19
N ARG A 114 19.36 -2.23 32.25
CA ARG A 114 20.67 -2.76 32.68
C ARG A 114 20.54 -3.99 33.55
N LEU A 115 19.38 -4.20 34.18
CA LEU A 115 19.10 -5.33 35.08
C LEU A 115 18.40 -6.48 34.35
N ASP A 116 17.56 -6.20 33.35
CA ASP A 116 16.99 -7.21 32.45
C ASP A 116 17.31 -6.91 30.97
N ARG A 117 18.11 -7.79 30.35
CA ARG A 117 18.48 -7.73 28.93
C ARG A 117 17.31 -7.93 27.97
N TYR A 118 16.17 -8.43 28.47
CA TYR A 118 14.93 -8.65 27.74
C TYR A 118 13.91 -7.53 27.91
N ALA A 119 14.21 -6.52 28.74
CA ALA A 119 13.41 -5.33 28.95
C ALA A 119 14.04 -4.08 28.31
N PHE A 120 13.19 -3.18 27.80
CA PHE A 120 13.61 -1.90 27.24
C PHE A 120 12.46 -0.90 27.20
N THR A 121 12.80 0.38 27.04
CA THR A 121 11.84 1.44 26.71
C THR A 121 12.16 2.09 25.37
N PHE A 122 11.16 2.73 24.77
CA PHE A 122 11.31 3.59 23.60
C PHE A 122 10.23 4.68 23.63
N THR A 123 10.35 5.69 22.77
CA THR A 123 9.37 6.78 22.66
C THR A 123 8.47 6.55 21.45
N LEU A 124 7.15 6.56 21.65
CA LEU A 124 6.12 6.40 20.62
C LEU A 124 5.35 7.72 20.39
N PRO A 125 5.50 8.37 19.23
CA PRO A 125 4.64 9.50 18.84
C PRO A 125 3.16 9.09 18.76
N MET A 126 2.28 9.87 19.40
CA MET A 126 0.83 9.66 19.40
C MET A 126 0.18 10.79 18.58
N THR A 127 0.18 10.60 17.26
CA THR A 127 -0.11 11.68 16.30
C THR A 127 -1.07 11.28 15.18
N GLN A 128 -1.31 9.99 14.96
CA GLN A 128 -2.09 9.55 13.80
C GLN A 128 -3.59 9.73 14.02
N PRO A 129 -4.35 10.22 13.02
CA PRO A 129 -5.78 10.49 13.14
C PRO A 129 -6.65 9.23 13.13
N SER A 130 -6.11 8.11 12.65
CA SER A 130 -6.79 6.81 12.58
C SER A 130 -5.79 5.67 12.80
N VAL A 131 -6.32 4.46 12.99
CA VAL A 131 -5.48 3.25 12.99
C VAL A 131 -4.81 3.07 11.63
N ASP A 132 -5.57 3.22 10.54
CA ASP A 132 -5.10 2.96 9.17
C ASP A 132 -3.98 3.91 8.73
N ALA A 133 -3.91 5.13 9.28
CA ALA A 133 -2.77 6.05 9.08
C ALA A 133 -1.44 5.55 9.69
N ASN A 134 -1.43 4.39 10.34
CA ASN A 134 -0.21 3.72 10.81
C ASN A 134 0.27 2.58 9.88
N GLN A 135 -0.41 2.36 8.76
CA GLN A 135 -0.07 1.36 7.74
C GLN A 135 1.44 1.25 7.39
N PRO A 136 2.19 2.36 7.17
CA PRO A 136 3.64 2.32 6.90
C PRO A 136 4.50 1.69 8.01
N THR A 137 3.96 1.52 9.23
CA THR A 137 4.65 0.81 10.31
C THR A 137 4.67 -0.71 10.10
N LEU A 138 3.66 -1.25 9.43
CA LEU A 138 3.51 -2.68 9.15
C LEU A 138 4.16 -3.03 7.82
N GLN A 139 3.86 -2.23 6.79
CA GLN A 139 4.28 -2.49 5.44
C GLN A 139 5.81 -2.35 5.31
N VAL A 140 6.33 -2.96 4.25
CA VAL A 140 7.77 -3.00 3.95
C VAL A 140 7.86 -2.78 2.46
N TRP A 141 7.99 -1.53 2.06
CA TRP A 141 7.90 -1.14 0.66
C TRP A 141 9.09 -0.31 0.18
N SER A 142 9.52 -0.53 -1.06
CA SER A 142 10.33 0.46 -1.77
C SER A 142 9.42 1.35 -2.60
N PHE A 143 9.82 2.61 -2.83
CA PHE A 143 9.25 3.48 -3.86
C PHE A 143 10.32 3.75 -4.94
N PRO A 144 10.48 2.90 -5.97
CA PRO A 144 11.48 3.12 -7.00
C PRO A 144 11.23 4.35 -7.88
N ASP A 145 9.97 4.77 -8.05
CA ASP A 145 9.60 5.94 -8.86
C ASP A 145 8.31 6.58 -8.32
N ASP A 146 8.40 7.83 -7.85
CA ASP A 146 7.27 8.68 -7.46
C ASP A 146 7.29 10.01 -8.25
N SER A 147 7.71 9.94 -9.51
CA SER A 147 7.72 11.07 -10.43
C SER A 147 6.30 11.48 -10.85
N PRO A 148 6.07 12.73 -11.31
CA PRO A 148 4.78 13.15 -11.83
C PRO A 148 4.27 12.18 -12.89
N GLY A 149 3.04 11.66 -12.72
CA GLY A 149 2.47 10.64 -13.59
C GLY A 149 2.61 9.19 -13.10
N MET A 150 3.44 8.93 -12.08
CA MET A 150 3.71 7.60 -11.53
C MET A 150 3.65 7.60 -9.98
N ASN A 151 3.34 6.45 -9.41
CA ASN A 151 3.60 6.08 -8.03
C ASN A 151 3.87 4.57 -8.05
N PHE A 152 5.13 4.19 -8.22
CA PHE A 152 5.59 2.82 -8.28
C PHE A 152 6.11 2.41 -6.91
N ARG A 153 5.52 1.34 -6.38
CA ARG A 153 5.85 0.71 -5.12
C ARG A 153 6.18 -0.79 -5.34
N ILE A 154 7.06 -1.34 -4.49
CA ILE A 154 7.37 -2.77 -4.45
C ILE A 154 7.28 -3.26 -2.99
N GLU A 155 6.53 -4.32 -2.77
CA GLU A 155 6.21 -4.90 -1.47
C GLU A 155 7.10 -6.12 -1.15
N HIS A 156 7.88 -6.00 -0.07
CA HIS A 156 8.92 -6.95 0.31
C HIS A 156 8.39 -8.01 1.29
N ASN A 157 7.95 -9.13 0.72
CA ASN A 157 7.20 -10.17 1.43
C ASN A 157 8.12 -11.22 2.10
N ASP A 158 8.13 -11.27 3.45
CA ASP A 158 8.94 -12.20 4.25
C ASP A 158 8.08 -13.28 4.95
N PRO A 159 8.33 -14.59 4.74
CA PRO A 159 7.57 -15.69 5.35
C PRO A 159 7.64 -15.74 6.89
N ASP A 160 8.63 -15.12 7.56
CA ASP A 160 8.63 -15.05 9.03
C ASP A 160 7.78 -13.88 9.57
N ARG A 161 7.37 -12.94 8.72
CA ARG A 161 6.64 -11.72 9.13
C ARG A 161 5.13 -11.82 8.93
N VAL A 162 4.64 -12.92 8.35
CA VAL A 162 3.23 -13.15 8.03
C VAL A 162 2.26 -12.76 9.16
N ALA A 163 1.18 -12.09 8.78
CA ALA A 163 0.12 -11.64 9.66
C ALA A 163 -1.26 -11.92 9.04
N GLY A 164 -2.32 -11.81 9.83
CA GLY A 164 -3.69 -11.97 9.34
C GLY A 164 -3.92 -13.34 8.67
N PRO A 165 -4.69 -13.38 7.55
CA PRO A 165 -5.00 -14.63 6.85
C PRO A 165 -3.77 -15.42 6.36
N PHE A 166 -2.64 -14.75 6.08
CA PHE A 166 -1.41 -15.43 5.64
C PHE A 166 -0.77 -16.32 6.70
N THR A 167 -1.23 -16.25 7.96
CA THR A 167 -0.77 -17.15 9.04
C THR A 167 -1.40 -18.56 9.00
N SER A 168 -2.47 -18.77 8.23
CA SER A 168 -3.25 -20.03 8.20
C SER A 168 -3.34 -20.71 6.83
N VAL A 169 -2.65 -20.17 5.82
CA VAL A 169 -2.56 -20.71 4.45
C VAL A 169 -1.13 -21.07 4.09
N ALA A 170 -0.93 -21.74 2.96
CA ALA A 170 0.41 -21.98 2.42
C ALA A 170 1.08 -20.64 2.03
N TRP A 171 2.40 -20.55 2.18
CA TRP A 171 3.16 -19.36 1.78
C TRP A 171 3.07 -19.16 0.24
N PRO A 172 2.54 -18.01 -0.25
CA PRO A 172 2.27 -17.75 -1.66
C PRO A 172 3.57 -17.50 -2.46
N THR A 173 4.33 -18.58 -2.66
CA THR A 173 5.71 -18.54 -3.16
C THR A 173 5.77 -18.15 -4.64
N GLY A 174 4.77 -18.53 -5.44
CA GLY A 174 4.72 -18.23 -6.87
C GLY A 174 4.34 -16.77 -7.09
N GLU A 175 3.31 -16.34 -6.37
CA GLU A 175 2.75 -14.99 -6.36
C GLU A 175 3.79 -13.95 -5.93
N VAL A 176 4.47 -14.18 -4.79
CA VAL A 176 5.53 -13.28 -4.29
C VAL A 176 6.69 -13.14 -5.28
N ARG A 177 7.06 -14.21 -5.99
CA ARG A 177 8.12 -14.14 -7.00
C ARG A 177 7.67 -13.42 -8.26
N SER A 178 6.46 -13.73 -8.74
CA SER A 178 5.98 -13.25 -10.02
C SER A 178 5.61 -11.76 -10.00
N VAL A 179 5.00 -11.29 -8.91
CA VAL A 179 4.47 -9.92 -8.82
C VAL A 179 5.54 -8.86 -9.07
N VAL A 180 6.77 -9.05 -8.56
CA VAL A 180 7.87 -8.09 -8.74
C VAL A 180 8.35 -8.04 -10.19
N HIS A 181 8.40 -9.16 -10.91
CA HIS A 181 8.69 -9.16 -12.35
C HIS A 181 7.61 -8.40 -13.13
N GLN A 182 6.33 -8.65 -12.80
CA GLN A 182 5.18 -8.02 -13.47
C GLN A 182 5.10 -6.51 -13.20
N LEU A 183 5.44 -6.06 -11.99
CA LEU A 183 5.54 -4.64 -11.62
C LEU A 183 6.65 -3.92 -12.40
N ILE A 184 7.87 -4.46 -12.45
CA ILE A 184 8.98 -3.87 -13.22
C ILE A 184 8.66 -3.83 -14.73
N ALA A 185 7.98 -4.87 -15.25
CA ALA A 185 7.53 -4.88 -16.64
C ALA A 185 6.43 -3.85 -16.92
N SER A 186 5.48 -3.67 -16.00
CA SER A 186 4.45 -2.63 -16.09
C SER A 186 5.05 -1.23 -16.07
N HIS A 187 6.04 -0.98 -15.20
CA HIS A 187 6.78 0.28 -15.17
C HIS A 187 7.46 0.57 -16.52
N ALA A 188 8.23 -0.37 -17.05
CA ALA A 188 8.90 -0.23 -18.35
C ALA A 188 7.91 0.05 -19.50
N ILE A 189 6.77 -0.66 -19.53
CA ILE A 189 5.71 -0.48 -20.53
C ILE A 189 5.04 0.90 -20.40
N LEU A 190 4.69 1.35 -19.19
CA LEU A 190 4.03 2.64 -18.98
C LEU A 190 4.95 3.82 -19.32
N MET A 191 6.26 3.69 -19.07
CA MET A 191 7.27 4.67 -19.46
C MET A 191 7.44 4.72 -20.99
N ASP A 192 7.75 3.59 -21.63
CA ASP A 192 8.00 3.52 -23.08
C ASP A 192 6.78 3.89 -23.92
N SER A 193 5.57 3.55 -23.45
CA SER A 193 4.32 3.94 -24.12
C SER A 193 4.03 5.44 -24.05
N GLY A 194 4.74 6.20 -23.21
CA GLY A 194 4.50 7.63 -22.94
C GLY A 194 3.27 7.91 -22.07
N MET A 195 2.68 6.88 -21.47
CA MET A 195 1.44 7.04 -20.69
C MET A 195 1.68 7.78 -19.36
N VAL A 196 2.87 7.63 -18.77
CA VAL A 196 3.27 8.39 -17.56
C VAL A 196 3.30 9.88 -17.84
N GLU A 197 3.94 10.33 -18.92
CA GLU A 197 3.98 11.74 -19.31
C GLU A 197 2.57 12.31 -19.58
N VAL A 198 1.70 11.53 -20.22
CA VAL A 198 0.30 11.91 -20.49
C VAL A 198 -0.53 11.98 -19.20
N ALA A 199 -0.24 11.15 -18.19
CA ALA A 199 -0.84 11.26 -16.87
C ALA A 199 -0.34 12.51 -16.13
N ALA A 200 0.99 12.72 -16.12
CA ALA A 200 1.65 13.87 -15.52
C ALA A 200 1.10 15.20 -16.04
N ALA A 201 0.94 15.32 -17.37
CA ALA A 201 0.40 16.50 -18.03
C ALA A 201 -1.06 16.83 -17.64
N LYS A 202 -1.80 15.86 -17.11
CA LYS A 202 -3.17 16.03 -16.57
C LYS A 202 -3.19 16.27 -15.05
N GLY A 203 -2.04 16.19 -14.35
CA GLY A 203 -2.00 16.12 -12.89
C GLY A 203 -2.56 14.80 -12.34
N HIS A 204 -2.54 13.74 -13.15
CA HIS A 204 -2.97 12.38 -12.82
C HIS A 204 -1.74 11.49 -12.59
N ARG A 205 -1.95 10.25 -12.12
CA ARG A 205 -0.88 9.26 -12.04
C ARG A 205 -1.36 7.83 -12.22
N PHE A 206 -0.48 6.99 -12.78
CA PHE A 206 -0.55 5.55 -12.58
C PHE A 206 -0.03 5.19 -11.20
N VAL A 207 -0.51 4.08 -10.65
CA VAL A 207 -0.04 3.51 -9.39
C VAL A 207 0.23 2.03 -9.61
N LEU A 208 1.46 1.59 -9.31
CA LEU A 208 1.91 0.21 -9.41
C LEU A 208 2.21 -0.30 -8.00
N MET A 209 1.46 -1.32 -7.55
CA MET A 209 1.56 -1.91 -6.21
C MET A 209 1.30 -3.42 -6.30
N GLY A 210 2.05 -4.22 -5.55
CA GLY A 210 1.78 -5.62 -5.27
C GLY A 210 0.85 -5.81 -4.06
N PHE A 211 1.03 -6.92 -3.34
CA PHE A 211 0.31 -7.25 -2.10
C PHE A 211 1.25 -7.35 -0.91
N GLU A 212 0.76 -7.11 0.31
CA GLU A 212 1.51 -7.43 1.53
C GLU A 212 0.95 -8.63 2.30
N THR A 213 1.85 -9.47 2.80
CA THR A 213 1.54 -10.66 3.62
C THR A 213 1.54 -10.41 5.13
N ASN A 214 1.92 -9.21 5.57
CA ASN A 214 2.15 -8.85 6.97
C ASN A 214 1.31 -7.65 7.46
N ASN A 215 0.43 -7.12 6.63
CA ASN A 215 -0.49 -6.03 7.00
C ASN A 215 -1.87 -6.60 7.35
N THR A 216 -2.44 -6.19 8.48
CA THR A 216 -3.82 -6.54 8.89
C THR A 216 -4.78 -5.36 8.80
N LEU A 217 -4.29 -4.15 8.55
CA LEU A 217 -5.09 -2.94 8.35
C LEU A 217 -5.53 -2.82 6.88
N HIS A 218 -4.68 -3.29 5.96
CA HIS A 218 -5.02 -3.59 4.57
C HIS A 218 -4.70 -5.06 4.33
N ASN A 219 -5.68 -5.85 3.86
CA ASN A 219 -5.55 -7.30 3.77
C ASN A 219 -5.70 -7.78 2.32
N ASP A 220 -4.56 -8.04 1.68
CA ASP A 220 -4.48 -8.42 0.27
C ASP A 220 -4.59 -9.93 0.05
N ASN A 221 -5.45 -10.59 0.84
CA ASN A 221 -5.74 -12.02 0.71
C ASN A 221 -7.11 -12.25 0.04
N PRO A 222 -7.19 -13.02 -1.08
CA PRO A 222 -6.09 -13.72 -1.73
C PRO A 222 -5.16 -12.78 -2.55
N PRO A 223 -3.90 -13.19 -2.78
CA PRO A 223 -2.88 -12.36 -3.44
C PRO A 223 -3.34 -11.71 -4.75
N HIS A 224 -3.06 -10.43 -4.88
CA HIS A 224 -3.33 -9.65 -6.07
C HIS A 224 -2.37 -8.47 -6.20
N TRP A 225 -2.44 -7.76 -7.32
CA TRP A 225 -1.64 -6.56 -7.56
C TRP A 225 -2.42 -5.52 -8.37
N HIS A 226 -1.81 -4.35 -8.58
CA HIS A 226 -2.50 -3.15 -9.02
C HIS A 226 -1.75 -2.44 -10.16
N ILE A 227 -2.51 -2.02 -11.17
CA ILE A 227 -2.10 -1.04 -12.19
C ILE A 227 -3.18 0.03 -12.23
N SER A 228 -3.22 0.84 -11.19
CA SER A 228 -4.32 1.76 -10.94
C SER A 228 -4.10 3.09 -11.63
N TYR A 229 -5.18 3.80 -11.94
CA TYR A 229 -5.11 5.13 -12.54
C TYR A 229 -5.92 6.11 -11.71
N ASN A 230 -5.22 7.05 -11.09
CA ASN A 230 -5.80 8.09 -10.26
C ASN A 230 -5.91 9.37 -11.08
N SER A 231 -7.14 9.85 -11.24
CA SER A 231 -7.47 11.12 -11.92
C SER A 231 -7.24 12.31 -11.00
N GLY A 232 -6.00 12.44 -10.54
CA GLY A 232 -5.53 13.42 -9.58
C GLY A 232 -4.17 13.00 -8.99
N PRO A 233 -3.57 13.83 -8.14
CA PRO A 233 -2.19 13.64 -7.67
C PRO A 233 -2.06 12.65 -6.50
N ASP A 234 -3.16 12.25 -5.86
CA ASP A 234 -3.17 11.49 -4.60
C ASP A 234 -4.15 10.31 -4.62
N PHE A 235 -4.35 9.67 -3.47
CA PHE A 235 -5.29 8.56 -3.28
C PHE A 235 -6.75 9.00 -2.97
N ASN A 236 -7.03 10.32 -2.89
CA ASN A 236 -8.39 10.85 -2.76
C ASN A 236 -9.06 11.09 -4.12
N ALA A 237 -8.27 11.07 -5.20
CA ALA A 237 -8.73 11.19 -6.57
C ALA A 237 -9.73 10.08 -6.97
N LYS A 238 -10.57 10.37 -7.98
CA LYS A 238 -11.33 9.30 -8.65
C LYS A 238 -10.36 8.32 -9.27
N THR A 239 -10.61 7.03 -9.11
CA THR A 239 -9.68 5.97 -9.52
C THR A 239 -10.40 4.85 -10.27
N HIS A 240 -9.66 4.28 -11.22
CA HIS A 240 -9.80 2.89 -11.63
C HIS A 240 -8.71 2.11 -10.87
N ASN A 241 -9.12 1.19 -10.00
CA ASN A 241 -8.23 0.36 -9.18
C ASN A 241 -8.39 -1.12 -9.58
N PRO A 242 -7.67 -1.60 -10.62
CA PRO A 242 -7.59 -3.03 -10.94
C PRO A 242 -7.07 -3.78 -9.72
N HIS A 243 -7.71 -4.90 -9.39
CA HIS A 243 -7.19 -5.88 -8.45
C HIS A 243 -6.93 -7.13 -9.28
N LEU A 244 -5.67 -7.41 -9.56
CA LEU A 244 -5.17 -8.42 -10.49
C LEU A 244 -4.82 -9.68 -9.70
N TRP A 245 -5.77 -10.61 -9.56
CA TRP A 245 -5.61 -11.80 -8.73
C TRP A 245 -4.67 -12.82 -9.36
N LEU A 246 -3.75 -13.31 -8.54
CA LEU A 246 -2.71 -14.26 -8.89
C LEU A 246 -3.12 -15.69 -8.48
N ASP A 247 -2.86 -16.67 -9.33
CA ASP A 247 -2.86 -18.09 -8.94
C ASP A 247 -1.49 -18.51 -8.37
N THR A 248 -1.40 -19.74 -7.87
CA THR A 248 -0.16 -20.26 -7.26
C THR A 248 1.03 -20.40 -8.23
N ASP A 249 0.78 -20.34 -9.54
CA ASP A 249 1.79 -20.32 -10.60
C ASP A 249 2.16 -18.88 -11.02
N GLY A 250 1.66 -17.87 -10.29
CA GLY A 250 1.93 -16.45 -10.53
C GLY A 250 1.13 -15.83 -11.67
N ARG A 251 0.10 -16.52 -12.19
CA ARG A 251 -0.70 -16.04 -13.33
C ARG A 251 -1.80 -15.10 -12.89
N THR A 252 -1.93 -13.96 -13.56
CA THR A 252 -3.08 -13.08 -13.37
C THR A 252 -4.30 -13.67 -14.08
N PHE A 253 -5.26 -14.22 -13.32
CA PHE A 253 -6.41 -14.94 -13.88
C PHE A 253 -7.73 -14.16 -13.81
N TYR A 254 -7.81 -13.13 -12.97
CA TYR A 254 -9.03 -12.34 -12.75
C TYR A 254 -8.70 -10.89 -12.38
N ASN A 255 -9.42 -9.94 -12.97
CA ASN A 255 -9.36 -8.52 -12.64
C ASN A 255 -10.73 -8.06 -12.11
N GLY A 256 -10.81 -7.83 -10.80
CA GLY A 256 -11.95 -7.15 -10.17
C GLY A 256 -11.63 -5.68 -9.97
N MET A 257 -11.88 -4.87 -10.99
CA MET A 257 -11.53 -3.46 -11.00
C MET A 257 -12.56 -2.63 -10.22
N ASP A 258 -12.14 -2.01 -9.12
CA ASP A 258 -12.98 -1.02 -8.43
C ASP A 258 -12.93 0.31 -9.16
N VAL A 259 -14.10 0.88 -9.42
CA VAL A 259 -14.25 2.14 -10.18
C VAL A 259 -15.08 3.12 -9.36
N THR A 260 -14.55 4.32 -9.13
CA THR A 260 -15.22 5.35 -8.32
C THR A 260 -16.62 5.64 -8.83
N GLY A 261 -17.63 5.47 -7.97
CA GLY A 261 -19.04 5.68 -8.29
C GLY A 261 -19.74 4.51 -8.99
N MET A 262 -19.04 3.40 -9.30
CA MET A 262 -19.61 2.22 -9.95
C MET A 262 -19.41 0.92 -9.15
N GLY A 263 -18.47 0.90 -8.20
CA GLY A 263 -18.12 -0.32 -7.46
C GLY A 263 -17.25 -1.26 -8.30
N ARG A 264 -17.30 -2.56 -8.00
CA ARG A 264 -16.42 -3.57 -8.62
C ARG A 264 -16.95 -4.08 -9.95
N LEU A 265 -16.22 -3.78 -11.02
CA LEU A 265 -16.36 -4.42 -12.33
C LEU A 265 -15.56 -5.72 -12.35
N LYS A 266 -15.93 -6.67 -13.21
CA LYS A 266 -15.33 -8.01 -13.27
C LYS A 266 -14.88 -8.30 -14.69
N TYR A 267 -13.62 -8.68 -14.84
CA TYR A 267 -13.00 -9.04 -16.12
C TYR A 267 -12.16 -10.31 -15.93
N TYR A 268 -12.33 -11.28 -16.82
CA TYR A 268 -11.57 -12.54 -16.86
C TYR A 268 -10.58 -12.55 -18.03
N VAL A 269 -9.95 -13.69 -18.29
CA VAL A 269 -9.09 -13.91 -19.47
C VAL A 269 -9.87 -13.58 -20.76
N GLY A 270 -9.26 -12.76 -21.62
CA GLY A 270 -9.86 -12.28 -22.87
C GLY A 270 -10.83 -11.10 -22.73
N ASP A 271 -11.29 -10.74 -21.52
CA ASP A 271 -12.20 -9.60 -21.34
C ASP A 271 -11.45 -8.26 -21.44
N PRO A 272 -11.88 -7.32 -22.30
CA PRO A 272 -11.31 -5.98 -22.35
C PRO A 272 -11.73 -5.15 -21.14
N ALA A 273 -10.74 -4.75 -20.34
CA ALA A 273 -10.88 -3.96 -19.12
C ALA A 273 -10.42 -2.50 -19.34
N PRO A 274 -11.31 -1.59 -19.76
CA PRO A 274 -10.95 -0.21 -20.06
C PRO A 274 -10.83 0.67 -18.81
N ILE A 275 -9.74 1.44 -18.76
CA ILE A 275 -9.44 2.45 -17.75
C ILE A 275 -9.61 3.84 -18.37
N TYR A 276 -10.26 4.75 -17.65
CA TYR A 276 -10.57 6.10 -18.13
C TYR A 276 -10.10 7.19 -17.16
N ASP A 277 -10.01 8.43 -17.67
CA ASP A 277 -9.42 9.56 -16.94
C ASP A 277 -10.41 10.41 -16.12
N PHE A 278 -11.70 10.09 -16.09
CA PHE A 278 -12.76 10.87 -15.45
C PHE A 278 -12.87 12.35 -15.91
N ILE A 279 -12.23 12.74 -17.03
CA ILE A 279 -12.32 14.07 -17.62
C ILE A 279 -13.51 14.13 -18.58
N GLY A 280 -14.50 14.96 -18.24
CA GLY A 280 -15.70 15.17 -19.05
C GLY A 280 -16.80 14.12 -18.80
N THR A 281 -17.78 14.04 -19.70
CA THR A 281 -19.02 13.26 -19.52
C THR A 281 -19.10 11.99 -20.36
N ALA A 282 -18.10 11.72 -21.20
CA ALA A 282 -18.03 10.53 -22.04
C ALA A 282 -18.04 9.22 -21.21
N ASN A 283 -18.38 8.10 -21.87
CA ASN A 283 -18.33 6.75 -21.29
C ASN A 283 -19.12 6.58 -19.98
N GLY A 284 -20.20 7.34 -19.81
CA GLY A 284 -21.03 7.35 -18.59
C GLY A 284 -20.48 8.21 -17.46
N GLY A 285 -19.77 9.31 -17.79
CA GLY A 285 -19.07 10.14 -16.79
C GLY A 285 -17.69 9.59 -16.38
N ARG A 286 -17.21 8.55 -17.06
CA ARG A 286 -15.85 8.00 -16.88
C ARG A 286 -14.78 8.76 -17.67
N GLY A 287 -15.15 9.60 -18.63
CA GLY A 287 -14.19 10.44 -19.37
C GLY A 287 -13.52 9.72 -20.54
N ASN A 288 -12.29 10.10 -20.86
CA ASN A 288 -11.55 9.61 -22.01
C ASN A 288 -10.84 8.29 -21.69
N LEU A 289 -10.74 7.40 -22.68
CA LEU A 289 -9.97 6.16 -22.53
C LEU A 289 -8.49 6.51 -22.30
N VAL A 290 -7.86 5.87 -21.32
CA VAL A 290 -6.43 5.97 -21.03
C VAL A 290 -5.70 4.75 -21.58
N ILE A 291 -6.23 3.57 -21.28
CA ILE A 291 -5.66 2.27 -21.63
C ILE A 291 -6.76 1.21 -21.57
N THR A 292 -6.66 0.16 -22.37
CA THR A 292 -7.42 -1.09 -22.17
C THR A 292 -6.45 -2.18 -21.77
N MET A 293 -6.71 -2.84 -20.65
CA MET A 293 -5.99 -4.04 -20.22
C MET A 293 -6.78 -5.28 -20.65
N THR A 294 -6.12 -6.37 -20.99
CA THR A 294 -6.78 -7.67 -21.26
C THR A 294 -5.92 -8.78 -20.67
N LEU A 295 -6.52 -9.64 -19.85
CA LEU A 295 -5.80 -10.77 -19.24
C LEU A 295 -5.60 -11.88 -20.29
N ARG A 296 -4.41 -12.48 -20.28
CA ARG A 296 -3.97 -13.49 -21.25
C ARG A 296 -4.08 -14.90 -20.68
N GLU A 297 -4.21 -15.90 -21.55
CA GLU A 297 -4.20 -17.33 -21.17
C GLU A 297 -2.88 -17.78 -20.50
N ASP A 298 -1.77 -17.08 -20.79
CA ASP A 298 -0.47 -17.32 -20.13
C ASP A 298 -0.36 -16.67 -18.73
N GLY A 299 -1.42 -16.00 -18.27
CA GLY A 299 -1.45 -15.23 -17.02
C GLY A 299 -0.92 -13.81 -17.13
N GLY A 300 -0.43 -13.42 -18.32
CA GLY A 300 0.06 -12.09 -18.61
C GLY A 300 -1.06 -11.07 -18.86
N ILE A 301 -0.67 -9.88 -19.31
CA ILE A 301 -1.59 -8.76 -19.56
C ILE A 301 -1.22 -8.06 -20.86
N ASP A 302 -2.17 -7.95 -21.79
CA ASP A 302 -2.07 -7.07 -22.95
C ASP A 302 -2.51 -5.64 -22.59
N PHE A 303 -1.80 -4.66 -23.13
CA PHE A 303 -2.00 -3.23 -22.89
C PHE A 303 -2.21 -2.51 -24.22
N LEU A 304 -3.39 -1.92 -24.44
CA LEU A 304 -3.73 -1.20 -25.67
C LEU A 304 -3.99 0.28 -25.37
N SER A 305 -3.21 1.17 -26.00
CA SER A 305 -3.43 2.62 -25.94
C SER A 305 -4.58 3.05 -26.88
N PRO A 306 -5.26 4.19 -26.60
CA PRO A 306 -6.25 4.79 -27.50
C PRO A 306 -5.70 5.15 -28.88
N GLN A 307 -4.37 5.28 -29.02
CA GLN A 307 -3.66 5.58 -30.26
C GLN A 307 -3.19 4.30 -30.98
N GLY A 308 -3.57 3.11 -30.50
CA GLY A 308 -3.22 1.83 -31.11
C GLY A 308 -1.82 1.32 -30.80
N ARG A 309 -1.09 1.92 -29.84
CA ARG A 309 0.16 1.32 -29.33
C ARG A 309 -0.20 0.10 -28.49
N SER A 310 0.37 -1.06 -28.83
CA SER A 310 0.17 -2.30 -28.08
C SER A 310 1.46 -2.76 -27.41
N TYR A 311 1.32 -3.17 -26.16
CA TYR A 311 2.36 -3.81 -25.35
C TYR A 311 1.77 -5.03 -24.65
N ALA A 312 2.60 -5.91 -24.13
CA ALA A 312 2.13 -6.98 -23.24
C ALA A 312 3.19 -7.35 -22.20
N ILE A 313 2.73 -7.88 -21.07
CA ILE A 313 3.52 -8.79 -20.22
C ILE A 313 3.09 -10.20 -20.62
N ALA A 314 4.06 -11.04 -20.99
CA ALA A 314 3.86 -12.43 -21.36
C ALA A 314 4.82 -13.34 -20.57
N ALA A 315 4.58 -14.66 -20.66
CA ALA A 315 5.44 -15.65 -20.01
C ALA A 315 6.93 -15.55 -20.39
N GLY A 316 7.79 -15.97 -19.46
CA GLY A 316 9.22 -16.15 -19.66
C GLY A 316 9.57 -17.39 -20.50
N ARG A 317 10.87 -17.67 -20.65
CA ARG A 317 11.39 -18.80 -21.46
C ARG A 317 10.86 -20.18 -21.08
N ASP A 318 10.39 -20.38 -19.84
CA ASP A 318 9.84 -21.66 -19.38
C ASP A 318 8.30 -21.75 -19.46
N GLY A 319 7.64 -20.75 -20.06
CA GLY A 319 6.18 -20.73 -20.18
C GLY A 319 5.45 -20.34 -18.89
N THR A 320 6.17 -19.81 -17.90
CA THR A 320 5.62 -19.30 -16.63
C THR A 320 5.94 -17.83 -16.44
N LEU A 321 5.38 -17.20 -15.40
CA LEU A 321 5.72 -15.85 -14.96
C LEU A 321 6.59 -15.87 -13.68
N LEU A 322 7.20 -17.02 -13.32
CA LEU A 322 7.79 -17.25 -12.00
C LEU A 322 9.27 -16.87 -11.87
N LYS A 323 10.05 -17.01 -12.95
CA LYS A 323 11.49 -16.73 -12.97
C LYS A 323 11.85 -15.43 -13.67
N GLU A 324 11.06 -15.11 -14.69
CA GLU A 324 11.20 -13.95 -15.55
C GLU A 324 9.86 -13.73 -16.28
N VAL A 325 9.67 -12.54 -16.83
CA VAL A 325 8.57 -12.22 -17.76
C VAL A 325 9.14 -11.64 -19.04
N THR A 326 8.40 -11.75 -20.14
CA THR A 326 8.74 -11.12 -21.41
C THR A 326 7.83 -9.92 -21.63
N ALA A 327 8.39 -8.71 -21.73
CA ALA A 327 7.65 -7.56 -22.21
C ALA A 327 7.63 -7.58 -23.75
N LEU A 328 6.44 -7.47 -24.34
CA LEU A 328 6.25 -7.36 -25.79
C LEU A 328 5.99 -5.90 -26.17
N ARG A 329 6.53 -5.47 -27.32
CA ARG A 329 6.24 -4.18 -27.97
C ARG A 329 5.69 -4.48 -29.36
N ALA A 330 4.48 -4.02 -29.66
CA ALA A 330 3.77 -4.30 -30.92
C ALA A 330 3.60 -5.80 -31.25
N GLY A 331 3.57 -6.66 -30.22
CA GLY A 331 3.49 -8.13 -30.35
C GLY A 331 4.84 -8.84 -30.43
N GLU A 332 5.93 -8.12 -30.70
CA GLU A 332 7.28 -8.68 -30.76
C GLU A 332 7.97 -8.64 -29.37
N PRO A 333 8.76 -9.66 -28.99
CA PRO A 333 9.55 -9.63 -27.75
C PRO A 333 10.48 -8.44 -27.69
N TRP A 334 10.41 -7.63 -26.63
CA TRP A 334 11.18 -6.40 -26.45
C TRP A 334 12.15 -6.51 -25.27
N LEU A 335 11.66 -6.81 -24.07
CA LEU A 335 12.50 -7.02 -22.88
C LEU A 335 12.27 -8.41 -22.28
N ARG A 336 13.29 -8.97 -21.66
CA ARG A 336 13.15 -10.06 -20.69
C ARG A 336 13.56 -9.54 -19.32
N ILE A 337 12.69 -9.71 -18.33
CA ILE A 337 12.80 -9.08 -17.02
C ILE A 337 12.77 -10.16 -15.95
N ALA A 338 13.83 -10.25 -15.15
CA ALA A 338 13.95 -11.15 -14.01
C ALA A 338 14.34 -10.35 -12.76
N THR A 339 13.81 -10.76 -11.61
CA THR A 339 14.11 -10.12 -10.32
C THR A 339 14.41 -11.16 -9.23
N HIS A 340 15.11 -10.74 -8.19
CA HIS A 340 15.36 -11.56 -7.01
C HIS A 340 15.37 -10.69 -5.75
N ASP A 341 14.38 -10.88 -4.88
CA ASP A 341 14.25 -10.14 -3.62
C ASP A 341 14.78 -10.98 -2.44
N ASP A 342 15.92 -10.58 -1.89
CA ASP A 342 16.42 -11.05 -0.60
C ASP A 342 15.96 -10.08 0.50
N VAL A 343 14.77 -10.37 1.01
CA VAL A 343 14.12 -9.66 2.13
C VAL A 343 14.89 -9.75 3.46
N ARG A 344 15.89 -10.63 3.58
CA ARG A 344 16.74 -10.74 4.79
C ARG A 344 17.90 -9.77 4.74
N LEU A 345 18.48 -9.59 3.54
CA LEU A 345 19.54 -8.62 3.30
C LEU A 345 18.98 -7.21 3.04
N GLY A 346 17.71 -7.09 2.62
CA GLY A 346 17.12 -5.85 2.16
C GLY A 346 17.66 -5.48 0.79
N ARG A 347 17.60 -6.42 -0.15
CA ARG A 347 18.23 -6.31 -1.47
C ARG A 347 17.34 -6.91 -2.55
N LEU A 348 16.95 -6.08 -3.52
CA LEU A 348 16.24 -6.50 -4.73
C LEU A 348 17.17 -6.36 -5.93
N ASP A 349 17.59 -7.48 -6.51
CA ASP A 349 18.33 -7.51 -7.78
C ASP A 349 17.34 -7.53 -8.95
N VAL A 350 17.62 -6.72 -9.98
CA VAL A 350 16.82 -6.62 -11.21
C VAL A 350 17.75 -6.81 -12.42
N SER A 351 17.35 -7.70 -13.33
CA SER A 351 18.01 -7.95 -14.60
C SER A 351 17.02 -7.76 -15.75
N ILE A 352 17.38 -6.88 -16.69
CA ILE A 352 16.60 -6.56 -17.88
C ILE A 352 17.51 -6.83 -19.09
N GLU A 353 17.12 -7.79 -19.93
CA GLU A 353 17.77 -8.12 -21.19
C GLU A 353 16.97 -7.49 -22.33
N GLY A 354 17.62 -6.64 -23.12
CA GLY A 354 17.04 -6.06 -24.34
C GLY A 354 17.08 -7.07 -25.49
N LEU A 355 15.91 -7.49 -25.96
CA LEU A 355 15.76 -8.53 -26.99
C LEU A 355 15.78 -7.97 -28.43
N GLN A 356 15.50 -6.67 -28.59
CA GLN A 356 15.53 -5.95 -29.88
C GLN A 356 16.77 -5.06 -30.00
N ASP A 357 17.15 -4.37 -28.92
CA ASP A 357 18.35 -3.56 -28.83
C ASP A 357 19.12 -3.90 -27.55
N THR A 358 20.42 -4.15 -27.68
CA THR A 358 21.32 -4.37 -26.54
C THR A 358 21.42 -3.13 -25.63
N ALA A 359 21.14 -1.92 -26.13
CA ALA A 359 21.13 -0.70 -25.32
C ALA A 359 20.03 -0.69 -24.24
N ASP A 360 18.95 -1.47 -24.42
CA ASP A 360 17.91 -1.66 -23.40
C ASP A 360 18.35 -2.62 -22.27
N THR A 361 19.51 -3.28 -22.41
CA THR A 361 20.03 -4.22 -21.41
C THR A 361 20.61 -3.48 -20.21
N ARG A 362 20.07 -3.74 -19.03
CA ARG A 362 20.53 -3.17 -17.76
C ARG A 362 20.40 -4.17 -16.61
N SER A 363 21.26 -4.04 -15.61
CA SER A 363 21.15 -4.78 -14.37
C SER A 363 21.54 -3.87 -13.21
N PHE A 364 20.72 -3.88 -12.16
CA PHE A 364 20.86 -2.99 -11.02
C PHE A 364 20.27 -3.62 -9.77
N THR A 365 20.60 -3.03 -8.63
CA THR A 365 20.20 -3.51 -7.31
C THR A 365 19.61 -2.35 -6.52
N PHE A 366 18.41 -2.54 -5.97
CA PHE A 366 17.92 -1.70 -4.89
C PHE A 366 18.45 -2.24 -3.57
N GLU A 367 19.19 -1.43 -2.81
CA GLU A 367 19.42 -1.70 -1.40
C GLU A 367 18.41 -0.92 -0.57
N TYR A 368 17.72 -1.60 0.34
CA TYR A 368 16.69 -1.01 1.18
C TYR A 368 16.85 -1.39 2.66
N ASP A 369 16.20 -0.64 3.55
CA ASP A 369 16.04 -1.05 4.93
C ASP A 369 15.08 -2.24 4.99
N ARG A 370 15.59 -3.45 5.25
CA ARG A 370 14.78 -4.68 5.34
C ARG A 370 13.56 -4.62 6.28
N LEU A 371 13.49 -3.66 7.21
CA LEU A 371 12.41 -3.53 8.17
C LEU A 371 11.31 -2.56 7.75
N THR A 372 11.61 -1.54 6.94
CA THR A 372 10.67 -0.50 6.49
C THR A 372 10.50 -0.43 4.97
N GLY A 373 11.47 -0.98 4.21
CA GLY A 373 11.55 -0.92 2.75
C GLY A 373 12.18 0.37 2.21
N VAL A 374 12.49 1.36 3.06
CA VAL A 374 13.09 2.64 2.64
C VAL A 374 14.38 2.39 1.86
N LEU A 375 14.43 2.88 0.62
CA LEU A 375 15.59 2.78 -0.27
C LEU A 375 16.80 3.52 0.30
N LYS A 376 17.94 2.84 0.34
CA LYS A 376 19.27 3.41 0.61
C LYS A 376 19.93 3.89 -0.69
N THR A 377 19.62 3.20 -1.79
CA THR A 377 20.06 3.50 -3.15
C THR A 377 18.87 3.33 -4.09
N ASN A 378 18.68 4.30 -5.00
CA ASN A 378 17.73 4.17 -6.10
C ASN A 378 18.49 4.29 -7.44
N PRO A 379 18.57 3.20 -8.22
CA PRO A 379 19.27 3.17 -9.50
C PRO A 379 18.37 3.38 -10.75
N LEU A 380 17.07 3.65 -10.57
CA LEU A 380 16.14 3.92 -11.68
C LEU A 380 16.19 5.37 -12.19
#